data_AF-F6GIS8-F1
#
_entry.id   AF-F6GIS8-F1
#
_cell.length_a   1.000
_cell.length_b   1.000
_cell.length_c   1.000
_cell.angle_alpha   90.00
_cell.angle_beta   90.00
_cell.angle_gamma   90.00
#
_symmetry.space_group_name_H-M   'P 1'
#
loop_
_entity.id
_entity.type
_entity.pdbx_description
1 polymer ?
#
loop_
_entity_poly.entity_id
_entity_poly.type
_entity_poly.pdbx_seq_one_letter_code
_entity_poly.pdbx_strand_id
1 'polypeptide(L)'
;MSRFMKQLMFVLVFIIVSCASQKDEVYVEKISKEFINNEFKYDIDNKVYLVNKKFLYSYSLIHNDKLVDLDLKAIRLTIQGTTLPFSKFDPDYNQTVIKYEYLDEKGKLMFSERTGLIENNNNIWIHPPRQGDAGILQLSAFPYIKLNNKKNGYGN
;
A
#
# COMPACT_ATOMS: atom_id res chain seq x y z
N MET A 1 -31.76 -4.30 39.88
CA MET A 1 -30.86 -3.55 38.98
C MET A 1 -31.56 -2.27 38.53
N SER A 2 -30.98 -1.10 38.78
CA SER A 2 -31.63 0.19 38.49
C SER A 2 -31.85 0.38 36.98
N ARG A 3 -32.87 1.15 36.60
CA ARG A 3 -33.18 1.47 35.20
C ARG A 3 -31.97 2.09 34.47
N PHE A 4 -31.14 2.82 35.21
CA PHE A 4 -29.86 3.38 34.78
C PHE A 4 -28.80 2.31 34.48
N MET A 5 -28.65 1.28 35.33
CA MET A 5 -27.72 0.17 35.06
C MET A 5 -28.11 -0.64 33.82
N LYS A 6 -29.41 -0.77 33.51
CA LYS A 6 -29.87 -1.45 32.28
C LYS A 6 -29.55 -0.63 31.02
N GLN A 7 -29.69 0.70 31.09
CA GLN A 7 -29.33 1.59 29.97
C GLN A 7 -27.81 1.65 29.76
N LEU A 8 -27.03 1.71 30.85
CA LEU A 8 -25.56 1.69 30.78
C LEU A 8 -25.03 0.36 30.20
N MET A 9 -25.62 -0.77 30.58
CA MET A 9 -25.30 -2.06 29.96
C MET A 9 -25.68 -2.11 28.47
N PHE A 10 -26.85 -1.56 28.08
CA PHE A 10 -27.25 -1.52 26.68
C PHE A 10 -26.30 -0.67 25.82
N VAL A 11 -25.86 0.49 26.33
CA VAL A 11 -24.88 1.34 25.64
C VAL A 11 -23.51 0.66 25.53
N LEU A 12 -23.06 -0.04 26.59
CA LEU A 12 -21.80 -0.78 26.53
C LEU A 12 -21.83 -1.90 25.47
N VAL A 13 -22.95 -2.63 25.34
CA VAL A 13 -23.08 -3.71 24.35
C VAL A 13 -23.01 -3.18 22.90
N PHE A 14 -23.56 -1.99 22.62
CA PHE A 14 -23.47 -1.39 21.27
C PHE A 14 -22.05 -0.89 20.90
N ILE A 15 -21.26 -0.46 21.88
CA ILE A 15 -19.87 -0.02 21.65
C ILE A 15 -18.98 -1.22 21.32
N ILE A 16 -19.22 -2.40 21.93
CA ILE A 16 -18.40 -3.59 21.69
C ILE A 16 -18.68 -4.21 20.30
N VAL A 17 -19.88 -4.04 19.75
CA VAL A 17 -20.26 -4.58 18.42
C VAL A 17 -19.78 -3.70 17.25
N SER A 18 -19.47 -2.41 17.48
CA SER A 18 -19.02 -1.50 16.41
C SER A 18 -17.52 -1.64 16.06
N CYS A 19 -16.78 -2.52 16.73
CA CYS A 19 -15.36 -2.77 16.45
C CYS A 19 -15.09 -3.95 15.50
N ALA A 20 -16.10 -4.39 14.73
CA ALA A 20 -15.85 -5.18 13.53
C ALA A 20 -15.27 -4.26 12.45
N SER A 21 -13.98 -3.92 12.59
CA SER A 21 -13.19 -3.27 11.54
C SER A 21 -13.42 -4.05 10.24
N GLN A 22 -13.95 -3.38 9.21
CA GLN A 22 -14.02 -3.91 7.85
C GLN A 22 -12.59 -4.20 7.39
N LYS A 23 -12.16 -5.43 7.61
CA LYS A 23 -10.78 -5.90 7.41
C LYS A 23 -10.58 -6.43 6.00
N ASP A 24 -11.23 -5.87 4.98
CA ASP A 24 -11.31 -6.49 3.65
C ASP A 24 -11.27 -5.48 2.49
N GLU A 25 -10.23 -4.65 2.38
CA GLU A 25 -10.09 -3.82 1.18
C GLU A 25 -8.90 -4.18 0.31
N VAL A 26 -7.69 -4.38 0.85
CA VAL A 26 -6.55 -4.81 0.02
C VAL A 26 -6.57 -6.32 -0.15
N TYR A 27 -6.82 -6.79 -1.38
CA TYR A 27 -6.71 -8.20 -1.73
C TYR A 27 -5.24 -8.56 -1.94
N VAL A 28 -4.64 -9.17 -0.92
CA VAL A 28 -3.35 -9.86 -1.03
C VAL A 28 -3.59 -11.18 -1.75
N GLU A 29 -2.82 -11.46 -2.80
CA GLU A 29 -3.01 -12.67 -3.59
C GLU A 29 -2.65 -13.95 -2.82
N LYS A 30 -3.31 -15.04 -3.21
CA LYS A 30 -2.96 -16.39 -2.76
C LYS A 30 -2.18 -17.07 -3.88
N ILE A 31 -0.92 -17.38 -3.61
CA ILE A 31 -0.03 -18.00 -4.58
C ILE A 31 -0.42 -19.46 -4.85
N SER A 32 -0.50 -19.84 -6.12
CA SER A 32 -0.75 -21.22 -6.52
C SER A 32 0.43 -22.13 -6.14
N LYS A 33 0.17 -23.41 -5.88
CA LYS A 33 1.19 -24.37 -5.42
C LYS A 33 2.39 -24.49 -6.37
N GLU A 34 2.17 -24.29 -7.67
CA GLU A 34 3.20 -24.28 -8.71
C GLU A 34 4.22 -23.14 -8.54
N PHE A 35 3.83 -21.99 -7.99
CA PHE A 35 4.70 -20.82 -7.84
C PHE A 35 5.24 -20.64 -6.43
N ILE A 36 4.95 -21.56 -5.49
CA ILE A 36 5.30 -21.37 -4.08
C ILE A 36 6.81 -21.15 -3.85
N ASN A 37 7.64 -21.83 -4.64
CA ASN A 37 9.10 -21.74 -4.62
C ASN A 37 9.67 -20.71 -5.60
N ASN A 38 8.82 -20.03 -6.38
CA ASN A 38 9.26 -18.96 -7.26
C ASN A 38 9.56 -17.70 -6.42
N GLU A 39 10.74 -17.12 -6.62
CA GLU A 39 11.15 -15.90 -5.92
C GLU A 39 10.35 -14.67 -6.38
N PHE A 40 9.84 -14.69 -7.61
CA PHE A 40 9.03 -13.65 -8.24
C PHE A 40 7.52 -13.90 -8.14
N LYS A 41 7.08 -14.81 -7.26
CA LYS A 41 5.66 -15.25 -7.22
C LYS A 41 4.63 -14.13 -7.07
N TYR A 42 5.02 -13.00 -6.47
CA TYR A 42 4.15 -11.82 -6.31
C TYR A 42 4.30 -10.76 -7.42
N ASP A 43 5.13 -11.03 -8.43
CA ASP A 43 5.39 -10.11 -9.54
C ASP A 43 4.80 -10.59 -10.86
N ILE A 44 4.37 -11.86 -10.93
CA ILE A 44 4.04 -12.56 -12.18
C ILE A 44 2.80 -11.96 -12.85
N ASP A 45 1.82 -11.49 -12.07
CA ASP A 45 0.58 -10.92 -12.58
C ASP A 45 0.56 -9.38 -12.60
N ASN A 46 1.68 -8.73 -12.21
CA ASN A 46 1.87 -7.29 -12.38
C ASN A 46 1.83 -6.94 -13.88
N LYS A 47 1.02 -5.93 -14.26
CA LYS A 47 0.89 -5.44 -15.63
C LYS A 47 1.45 -4.04 -15.80
N VAL A 48 1.31 -3.20 -14.78
CA VAL A 48 1.76 -1.81 -14.76
C VAL A 48 3.15 -1.71 -14.14
N TYR A 49 3.30 -2.25 -12.93
CA TYR A 49 4.50 -2.15 -12.10
C TYR A 49 5.42 -3.36 -12.31
N LEU A 50 5.99 -3.44 -13.50
CA LEU A 50 6.93 -4.50 -13.88
C LEU A 50 8.29 -4.33 -13.21
N VAL A 51 8.94 -5.45 -12.87
CA VAL A 51 10.30 -5.47 -12.28
C VAL A 51 11.27 -4.63 -13.13
N ASN A 52 12.14 -3.88 -12.45
CA ASN A 52 13.09 -2.90 -12.99
C ASN A 52 12.48 -1.63 -13.59
N LYS A 53 11.15 -1.48 -13.68
CA LYS A 53 10.56 -0.19 -14.06
C LYS A 53 10.80 0.85 -12.99
N LYS A 54 10.92 2.10 -13.46
CA LYS A 54 11.10 3.28 -12.63
C LYS A 54 10.01 4.30 -12.94
N PHE A 55 9.48 4.90 -11.90
CA PHE A 55 8.48 5.96 -11.97
C PHE A 55 9.00 7.17 -11.21
N LEU A 56 8.84 8.35 -11.78
CA LEU A 56 9.23 9.60 -11.15
C LEU A 56 7.96 10.37 -10.80
N TYR A 57 7.76 10.63 -9.51
CA TYR A 57 6.65 11.41 -9.00
C TYR A 57 7.15 12.79 -8.59
N SER A 58 6.45 13.83 -9.05
CA SER A 58 6.49 15.15 -8.44
C SER A 58 5.41 15.25 -7.36
N TYR A 59 5.63 16.12 -6.38
CA TYR A 59 4.67 16.38 -5.32
C TYR A 59 4.74 17.85 -4.91
N SER A 60 3.71 18.33 -4.24
CA SER A 60 3.60 19.71 -3.78
C SER A 60 2.89 19.74 -2.44
N LEU A 61 3.42 20.52 -1.49
CA LEU A 61 2.72 20.83 -0.24
C LEU A 61 2.07 22.21 -0.38
N ILE A 62 0.77 22.27 -0.08
CA ILE A 62 0.01 23.52 -0.05
C ILE A 62 -0.40 23.80 1.40
N HIS A 63 -0.03 24.97 1.91
CA HIS A 63 -0.41 25.43 3.23
C HIS A 63 -1.01 26.83 3.13
N ASN A 64 -2.25 27.00 3.60
CA ASN A 64 -3.01 28.25 3.50
C ASN A 64 -2.99 28.83 2.06
N ASP A 65 -3.34 27.98 1.08
CA ASP A 65 -3.37 28.30 -0.36
C ASP A 65 -2.03 28.75 -0.98
N LYS A 66 -0.92 28.56 -0.26
CA LYS A 66 0.42 28.84 -0.75
C LYS A 66 1.21 27.55 -0.93
N LEU A 67 1.92 27.47 -2.06
CA LEU A 67 2.91 26.43 -2.29
C LEU A 67 4.05 26.61 -1.29
N VAL A 68 4.38 25.54 -0.58
CA VAL A 68 5.54 25.47 0.30
C VAL A 68 6.73 25.01 -0.54
N ASP A 69 7.84 25.74 -0.44
CA ASP A 69 9.10 25.31 -1.05
C ASP A 69 9.73 24.22 -0.17
N LEU A 70 9.96 23.04 -0.77
CA LEU A 70 10.46 21.86 -0.08
C LEU A 70 11.84 21.47 -0.60
N ASP A 71 12.72 20.96 0.26
CA ASP A 71 14.03 20.45 -0.16
C ASP A 71 13.90 19.22 -1.06
N LEU A 72 12.94 18.36 -0.74
CA LEU A 72 12.58 17.21 -1.56
C LEU A 72 11.81 17.72 -2.80
N LYS A 73 12.22 17.30 -3.99
CA LYS A 73 11.64 17.74 -5.27
C LYS A 73 11.01 16.61 -6.06
N ALA A 74 11.52 15.39 -5.91
CA ALA A 74 10.98 14.23 -6.61
C ALA A 74 11.13 12.95 -5.79
N ILE A 75 10.20 12.02 -6.02
CA ILE A 75 10.27 10.66 -5.49
C ILE A 75 10.41 9.71 -6.66
N ARG A 76 11.49 8.94 -6.71
CA ARG A 76 11.69 7.87 -7.68
C ARG A 76 11.32 6.54 -7.07
N LEU A 77 10.30 5.90 -7.61
CA LEU A 77 9.90 4.53 -7.32
C LEU A 77 10.63 3.59 -8.28
N THR A 78 11.29 2.57 -7.76
CA THR A 78 11.85 1.45 -8.55
C THR A 78 11.18 0.16 -8.12
N ILE A 79 10.67 -0.60 -9.08
CA ILE A 79 10.15 -1.95 -8.81
C ILE A 79 11.33 -2.91 -8.75
N GLN A 80 11.63 -3.41 -7.56
CA GLN A 80 12.75 -4.34 -7.38
C GLN A 80 12.33 -5.78 -7.70
N GLY A 81 11.06 -6.12 -7.46
CA GLY A 81 10.58 -7.49 -7.59
C GLY A 81 10.99 -8.35 -6.39
N THR A 82 10.53 -9.58 -6.41
CA THR A 82 10.70 -10.60 -5.37
C THR A 82 10.10 -10.21 -4.03
N THR A 83 10.20 -11.10 -3.05
CA THR A 83 9.94 -10.81 -1.62
C THR A 83 11.19 -10.44 -0.84
N LEU A 84 12.37 -10.51 -1.47
CA LEU A 84 13.64 -10.24 -0.82
C LEU A 84 13.94 -8.73 -0.80
N PRO A 85 14.51 -8.20 0.29
CA PRO A 85 15.05 -8.94 1.43
C PRO A 85 14.04 -9.25 2.55
N PHE A 86 12.80 -8.76 2.48
CA PHE A 86 11.85 -8.82 3.59
C PHE A 86 11.50 -10.24 4.01
N SER A 87 11.39 -11.19 3.08
CA SER A 87 11.11 -12.59 3.41
C SER A 87 12.18 -13.27 4.29
N LYS A 88 13.36 -12.66 4.47
CA LYS A 88 14.36 -13.12 5.45
C LYS A 88 14.02 -12.75 6.90
N PHE A 89 13.26 -11.69 7.10
CA PHE A 89 12.90 -11.14 8.41
C PHE A 89 11.43 -11.41 8.75
N ASP A 90 10.59 -11.46 7.73
CA ASP A 90 9.16 -11.74 7.81
C ASP A 90 8.82 -12.81 6.75
N PRO A 91 8.78 -14.10 7.13
CA PRO A 91 8.44 -15.19 6.22
C PRO A 91 7.08 -15.04 5.54
N ASP A 92 6.17 -14.25 6.12
CA ASP A 92 4.82 -14.01 5.62
C ASP A 92 4.74 -12.74 4.73
N TYR A 93 5.88 -12.18 4.34
CA TYR A 93 5.94 -11.04 3.43
C TYR A 93 5.48 -11.43 2.02
N ASN A 94 4.26 -11.03 1.68
CA ASN A 94 3.52 -11.48 0.50
C ASN A 94 3.27 -10.36 -0.52
N GLN A 95 4.32 -9.61 -0.86
CA GLN A 95 4.24 -8.39 -1.68
C GLN A 95 5.46 -8.28 -2.59
N THR A 96 5.32 -7.60 -3.73
CA THR A 96 6.45 -7.15 -4.56
C THR A 96 7.26 -6.11 -3.79
N VAL A 97 8.58 -6.30 -3.73
CA VAL A 97 9.46 -5.27 -3.15
C VAL A 97 9.64 -4.08 -4.09
N ILE A 98 9.45 -2.90 -3.51
CA ILE A 98 9.68 -1.61 -4.16
C ILE A 98 10.67 -0.76 -3.36
N LYS A 99 11.36 0.15 -4.05
CA LYS A 99 12.25 1.14 -3.45
C LYS A 99 11.80 2.54 -3.79
N TYR A 100 11.68 3.39 -2.77
CA TYR A 100 11.58 4.84 -2.94
C TYR A 100 12.95 5.48 -2.75
N GLU A 101 13.26 6.42 -3.62
CA GLU A 101 14.42 7.31 -3.54
C GLU A 101 13.93 8.74 -3.58
N TYR A 102 14.37 9.52 -2.62
CA TYR A 102 13.92 10.89 -2.39
C TYR A 102 15.01 11.84 -2.86
N LEU A 103 14.67 12.70 -3.81
CA LEU A 103 15.62 13.45 -4.61
C LEU A 103 15.45 14.96 -4.41
N ASP A 104 16.57 15.65 -4.24
CA ASP A 104 16.61 17.12 -4.21
C ASP A 104 16.49 17.74 -5.62
N GLU A 105 16.60 19.07 -5.70
CA GLU A 105 16.55 19.83 -6.95
C GLU A 105 17.57 19.40 -8.01
N LYS A 106 18.70 18.83 -7.60
CA LYS A 106 19.78 18.37 -8.49
C LYS A 106 19.62 16.89 -8.82
N GLY A 107 18.55 16.25 -8.37
CA GLY A 107 18.34 14.82 -8.50
C GLY A 107 19.26 13.99 -7.58
N LYS A 108 19.90 14.60 -6.57
CA LYS A 108 20.76 13.90 -5.63
C LYS A 108 19.89 13.16 -4.60
N LEU A 109 20.31 11.94 -4.28
CA LEU A 109 19.66 11.12 -3.26
C LEU A 109 19.81 11.77 -1.88
N MET A 110 18.68 12.09 -1.26
CA MET A 110 18.59 12.57 0.13
C MET A 110 18.44 11.38 1.09
N PHE A 111 17.48 10.50 0.80
CA PHE A 111 17.18 9.29 1.57
C PHE A 111 16.52 8.24 0.68
N SER A 112 16.46 7.00 1.17
CA SER A 112 15.78 5.91 0.47
C SER A 112 15.13 4.95 1.45
N GLU A 113 14.05 4.31 1.03
CA GLU A 113 13.43 3.23 1.78
C GLU A 113 12.94 2.12 0.85
N ARG A 114 12.74 0.93 1.42
CA ARG A 114 12.09 -0.19 0.76
C ARG A 114 10.77 -0.48 1.44
N THR A 115 9.79 -0.91 0.67
CA THR A 115 8.47 -1.33 1.13
C THR A 115 7.83 -2.25 0.09
N GLY A 116 6.51 -2.43 0.15
CA GLY A 116 5.78 -3.34 -0.72
C GLY A 116 4.76 -2.71 -1.66
N LEU A 117 4.42 -3.50 -2.68
CA LEU A 117 3.42 -3.27 -3.71
C LEU A 117 2.61 -4.57 -3.85
N ILE A 118 1.31 -4.42 -4.09
CA ILE A 118 0.41 -5.47 -4.52
C ILE A 118 -0.27 -4.98 -5.78
N GLU A 119 -0.03 -5.63 -6.90
CA GLU A 119 -0.83 -5.46 -8.10
C GLU A 119 -1.34 -6.84 -8.49
N ASN A 120 -2.66 -6.96 -8.67
CA ASN A 120 -3.28 -8.17 -9.17
C ASN A 120 -4.56 -7.81 -9.90
N ASN A 121 -5.31 -8.81 -10.34
CA ASN A 121 -6.56 -8.55 -11.06
C ASN A 121 -7.61 -7.79 -10.21
N ASN A 122 -7.56 -7.83 -8.88
CA ASN A 122 -8.57 -7.21 -8.01
C ASN A 122 -8.20 -5.79 -7.57
N ASN A 123 -6.92 -5.50 -7.36
CA ASN A 123 -6.48 -4.17 -6.98
C ASN A 123 -5.03 -3.86 -7.35
N ILE A 124 -4.74 -2.57 -7.33
CA ILE A 124 -3.39 -2.04 -7.16
C ILE A 124 -3.34 -1.35 -5.81
N TRP A 125 -2.40 -1.76 -4.97
CA TRP A 125 -2.10 -1.12 -3.71
C TRP A 125 -0.59 -0.95 -3.61
N ILE A 126 -0.14 0.27 -3.38
CA ILE A 126 1.27 0.57 -3.15
C ILE A 126 1.38 1.05 -1.71
N HIS A 127 2.38 0.59 -0.98
CA HIS A 127 2.66 1.19 0.31
C HIS A 127 3.19 2.62 0.08
N PRO A 128 2.67 3.63 0.80
CA PRO A 128 3.05 5.02 0.56
C PRO A 128 4.53 5.30 0.87
N PRO A 129 5.13 6.31 0.20
CA PRO A 129 6.36 6.93 0.66
C PRO A 129 6.09 7.64 1.99
N ARG A 130 7.02 7.53 2.94
CA ARG A 130 6.77 7.88 4.34
C ARG A 130 7.89 8.62 5.08
N GLN A 131 8.88 9.11 4.34
CA GLN A 131 10.00 9.83 4.91
C GLN A 131 9.81 11.35 4.73
N GLY A 132 10.24 12.14 5.71
CA GLY A 132 10.08 13.60 5.70
C GLY A 132 8.62 14.04 5.56
N ASP A 133 8.37 15.05 4.73
CA ASP A 133 7.02 15.60 4.50
C ASP A 133 6.07 14.61 3.83
N ALA A 134 6.59 13.58 3.16
CA ALA A 134 5.76 12.50 2.60
C ALA A 134 5.16 11.60 3.70
N GLY A 135 5.61 11.70 4.95
CA GLY A 135 5.11 10.92 6.08
C GLY A 135 3.59 11.00 6.27
N ILE A 136 2.96 12.12 5.89
CA ILE A 136 1.51 12.31 5.95
C ILE A 136 0.75 11.29 5.07
N LEU A 137 1.37 10.77 4.01
CA LEU A 137 0.75 9.82 3.09
C LEU A 137 0.49 8.45 3.74
N GLN A 138 1.08 8.17 4.90
CA GLN A 138 0.81 6.95 5.68
C GLN A 138 -0.59 6.91 6.31
N LEU A 139 -1.27 8.05 6.41
CA LEU A 139 -2.58 8.12 7.05
C LEU A 139 -3.70 7.46 6.23
N SER A 140 -3.46 7.17 4.94
CA SER A 140 -4.40 6.53 4.04
C SER A 140 -3.72 5.45 3.20
N ALA A 141 -4.48 4.45 2.75
CA ALA A 141 -3.98 3.50 1.77
C ALA A 141 -3.68 4.24 0.45
N PHE A 142 -2.40 4.39 0.10
CA PHE A 142 -1.99 5.30 -0.96
C PHE A 142 -0.87 4.75 -1.86
N PRO A 143 -1.09 4.73 -3.18
CA PRO A 143 -2.39 4.63 -3.87
C PRO A 143 -3.06 3.27 -3.64
N TYR A 144 -4.38 3.28 -3.46
CA TYR A 144 -5.24 2.09 -3.54
C TYR A 144 -6.25 2.26 -4.68
N ILE A 145 -6.27 1.30 -5.61
CA ILE A 145 -7.16 1.28 -6.76
C ILE A 145 -7.85 -0.09 -6.76
N LYS A 146 -9.17 -0.11 -6.55
CA LYS A 146 -9.98 -1.30 -6.74
C LYS A 146 -10.30 -1.48 -8.22
N LEU A 147 -9.91 -2.61 -8.79
CA LEU A 147 -10.21 -2.94 -10.18
C LEU A 147 -11.57 -3.66 -10.22
N ASN A 148 -12.55 -3.03 -10.86
CA ASN A 148 -13.84 -3.67 -11.09
C ASN A 148 -13.70 -4.72 -12.19
N ASN A 149 -13.32 -5.94 -11.82
CA ASN A 149 -13.53 -7.10 -12.67
C ASN A 149 -15.03 -7.40 -12.72
N LYS A 150 -15.76 -6.67 -13.56
CA LYS A 150 -17.03 -7.21 -14.05
C LYS A 150 -16.68 -8.52 -14.75
N LYS A 151 -16.95 -9.66 -14.10
CA LYS A 151 -17.35 -10.85 -14.85
C LYS A 151 -18.68 -10.49 -15.51
N ASN A 152 -18.64 -9.78 -16.62
CA ASN A 152 -19.72 -9.85 -17.58
C ASN A 152 -19.73 -11.31 -18.04
N GLY A 153 -20.82 -12.01 -17.72
CA GLY A 153 -20.96 -13.44 -17.99
C GLY A 153 -20.78 -13.77 -19.46
N TYR A 154 -20.37 -15.01 -19.74
CA TYR A 154 -21.27 -16.04 -20.25
C TYR A 154 -20.68 -17.38 -19.84
N GLY A 155 -21.48 -18.19 -19.16
CA GLY A 155 -21.33 -19.64 -19.33
C GLY A 155 -21.71 -19.95 -20.77
N ASN A 156 -20.84 -20.72 -21.42
CA ASN A 156 -21.18 -21.62 -22.52
C ASN A 156 -20.57 -22.96 -22.14
#